data_AF-A0A645IEX5-F1
#
_entry.id   AF-A0A645IEX5-F1
#
_cell.length_a   1.000
_cell.length_b   1.000
_cell.length_c   1.000
_cell.angle_alpha   90.00
_cell.angle_beta   90.00
_cell.angle_gamma   90.00
#
_symmetry.space_group_name_H-M   'P 1'
#
loop_
_entity.id
_entity.type
_entity.pdbx_description
1 polymer ?
#
loop_
_entity_poly.entity_id
_entity_poly.type
_entity_poly.pdbx_seq_one_letter_code
_entity_poly.pdbx_strand_id
1 'polypeptide(L)'
;MIFTWILAVEQVPAAIASFLINSNIPAWLVFVFLDILILLLGTFLDVTPCILLISPILLPVMQQFGMSELQFGAIIIVGLAIGLVTPPVGMCLNVASKICRMDIVSIFKSAAPFIICNVIVLVGITFIPALSMWLPSLM
;
A
#
# COMPACT_ATOMS: atom_id res chain seq x y z
N MET A 1 -4.43 19.04 0.89
CA MET A 1 -5.82 19.37 1.26
C MET A 1 -6.68 19.75 0.06
N ILE A 2 -6.23 20.61 -0.88
CA ILE A 2 -7.01 20.92 -2.10
C ILE A 2 -7.16 19.70 -3.05
N PHE A 3 -6.10 18.90 -3.20
CA PHE A 3 -6.10 17.69 -4.07
C PHE A 3 -7.05 16.59 -3.57
N THR A 4 -7.16 16.44 -2.25
CA THR A 4 -8.06 15.49 -1.58
C THR A 4 -9.53 15.82 -1.83
N TRP A 5 -9.88 17.11 -1.83
CA TRP A 5 -11.24 17.57 -2.07
C TRP A 5 -11.63 17.43 -3.54
N ILE A 6 -10.74 17.75 -4.47
CA ILE A 6 -10.97 17.58 -5.92
C ILE A 6 -11.17 16.12 -6.32
N LEU A 7 -10.37 15.18 -5.78
CA LEU A 7 -10.53 13.75 -6.05
C LEU A 7 -11.82 13.16 -5.45
N ALA A 8 -12.32 13.74 -4.35
CA ALA A 8 -13.60 13.38 -3.75
C ALA A 8 -14.81 13.95 -4.53
N VAL A 9 -14.67 15.16 -5.10
CA VAL A 9 -15.72 15.86 -5.86
C VAL A 9 -15.93 15.23 -7.25
N GLU A 10 -14.87 14.73 -7.89
CA GLU A 10 -14.93 14.09 -9.22
C GLU A 10 -15.47 12.65 -9.21
N GLN A 11 -15.84 12.08 -8.05
CA GLN A 11 -16.35 10.70 -7.93
C GLN A 11 -15.49 9.61 -8.61
N VAL A 12 -14.21 9.90 -8.83
CA VAL A 12 -13.23 8.96 -9.40
C VAL A 12 -13.24 7.59 -8.69
N PRO A 13 -13.36 7.52 -7.35
CA PRO A 13 -13.49 6.23 -6.63
C PRO A 13 -14.69 5.39 -7.06
N ALA A 14 -15.85 6.05 -7.21
CA ALA A 14 -17.11 5.38 -7.58
C ALA A 14 -17.11 4.96 -9.05
N ALA A 15 -16.51 5.77 -9.92
CA ALA A 15 -16.32 5.45 -11.34
C ALA A 15 -15.36 4.26 -11.52
N ILE A 16 -14.24 4.21 -10.78
CA ILE A 16 -13.30 3.08 -10.83
C ILE A 16 -13.94 1.82 -10.25
N ALA A 17 -14.65 1.93 -9.12
CA ALA A 17 -15.36 0.80 -8.51
C ALA A 17 -16.39 0.19 -9.48
N SER A 18 -17.22 1.04 -10.09
CA SER A 18 -18.23 0.59 -11.07
C SER A 18 -17.61 0.08 -12.36
N PHE A 19 -16.46 0.61 -12.80
CA PHE A 19 -15.71 0.06 -13.94
C PHE A 19 -15.13 -1.32 -13.65
N LEU A 20 -14.56 -1.53 -12.46
CA LEU A 20 -13.99 -2.81 -12.02
C LEU A 20 -15.08 -3.88 -11.84
N ILE A 21 -16.23 -3.51 -11.27
CA ILE A 21 -17.37 -4.42 -11.06
C ILE A 21 -17.99 -4.84 -12.40
N ASN A 22 -18.16 -3.92 -13.35
CA ASN A 22 -18.71 -4.23 -14.67
C ASN A 22 -17.75 -5.04 -15.55
N SER A 23 -16.44 -4.99 -15.28
CA SER A 23 -15.42 -5.66 -16.10
C SER A 23 -15.22 -7.15 -15.78
N ASN A 24 -15.96 -7.73 -14.82
CA ASN A 24 -15.84 -9.15 -14.41
C ASN A 24 -14.39 -9.55 -14.03
N ILE A 25 -13.61 -8.59 -13.52
CA ILE A 25 -12.20 -8.83 -13.17
C ILE A 25 -12.16 -9.68 -11.89
N PRO A 26 -11.36 -10.75 -11.85
CA PRO A 26 -11.28 -11.60 -10.66
C PRO A 26 -10.64 -10.82 -9.50
N ALA A 27 -11.16 -11.02 -8.28
CA ALA A 27 -10.79 -10.26 -7.08
C ALA A 27 -9.27 -10.23 -6.80
N TRP A 28 -8.56 -11.32 -7.10
CA TRP A 28 -7.10 -11.39 -6.92
C TRP A 28 -6.34 -10.36 -7.77
N LEU A 29 -6.84 -10.05 -8.98
CA LEU A 29 -6.19 -9.09 -9.88
C LEU A 29 -6.42 -7.65 -9.39
N VAL A 30 -7.57 -7.40 -8.77
CA VAL A 30 -7.88 -6.12 -8.10
C VAL A 30 -6.95 -5.90 -6.90
N PHE A 31 -6.68 -6.94 -6.11
CA PHE A 31 -5.76 -6.84 -4.98
C PHE A 31 -4.31 -6.60 -5.40
N VAL A 32 -3.84 -7.25 -6.48
CA VAL A 32 -2.51 -6.97 -7.04
C VAL A 32 -2.41 -5.54 -7.55
N PHE A 33 -3.46 -5.03 -8.20
CA PHE A 33 -3.49 -3.63 -8.64
C PHE A 33 -3.39 -2.66 -7.46
N LEU A 34 -4.08 -2.97 -6.36
CA LEU A 34 -3.99 -2.21 -5.11
C LEU A 34 -2.58 -2.21 -4.52
N ASP A 35 -1.91 -3.36 -4.46
CA ASP A 35 -0.53 -3.46 -3.95
C ASP A 35 0.44 -2.60 -4.78
N ILE A 36 0.34 -2.68 -6.11
CA ILE A 36 1.16 -1.89 -7.03
C ILE A 36 0.89 -0.40 -6.85
N LEU A 37 -0.39 -0.01 -6.74
CA LEU A 37 -0.79 1.37 -6.53
C LEU A 37 -0.22 1.92 -5.21
N ILE A 38 -0.32 1.15 -4.12
CA ILE A 38 0.19 1.54 -2.80
C ILE A 38 1.71 1.64 -2.81
N LEU A 39 2.42 0.69 -3.43
CA LEU A 39 3.87 0.76 -3.56
C LEU A 39 4.29 2.00 -4.36
N LEU A 40 3.62 2.29 -5.48
CA LEU A 40 3.93 3.46 -6.30
C LEU A 40 3.63 4.76 -5.54
N LEU A 41 2.45 4.91 -4.94
CA LEU A 41 2.09 6.10 -4.17
C LEU A 41 2.96 6.28 -2.92
N GLY A 42 3.28 5.19 -2.22
CA GLY A 42 4.13 5.19 -1.03
C GLY A 42 5.57 5.59 -1.31
N THR A 43 6.04 5.51 -2.56
CA THR A 43 7.35 6.03 -2.92
C THR A 43 7.41 7.56 -3.05
N PHE A 44 6.29 8.23 -3.31
CA PHE A 44 6.23 9.69 -3.52
C PHE A 44 5.64 10.45 -2.33
N LEU A 45 4.73 9.82 -1.59
CA LEU A 45 3.98 10.43 -0.49
C LEU A 45 4.42 9.85 0.86
N ASP A 46 4.41 10.69 1.89
CA ASP A 46 4.62 10.24 3.27
C ASP A 46 3.45 9.36 3.76
N VAL A 47 3.68 8.55 4.79
CA VAL A 47 2.72 7.54 5.28
C VAL A 47 1.39 8.19 5.66
N THR A 48 1.45 9.29 6.42
CA THR A 48 0.28 9.98 6.94
C THR A 48 -0.67 10.48 5.85
N PRO A 49 -0.22 11.30 4.88
CA PRO A 49 -1.11 11.75 3.80
C PRO A 49 -1.59 10.61 2.92
N CYS A 50 -0.77 9.57 2.71
CA CYS A 50 -1.17 8.44 1.87
C CYS A 50 -2.33 7.64 2.50
N ILE A 51 -2.27 7.33 3.80
CA ILE A 51 -3.36 6.68 4.54
C ILE A 51 -4.64 7.51 4.50
N LEU A 52 -4.54 8.82 4.77
CA LEU A 52 -5.70 9.72 4.80
C LEU A 52 -6.38 9.86 3.43
N LEU A 53 -5.62 9.74 2.35
CA LEU A 53 -6.11 9.81 0.98
C LEU A 53 -6.71 8.47 0.51
N ILE A 54 -5.96 7.38 0.69
CA ILE A 54 -6.27 6.07 0.10
C ILE A 54 -7.37 5.36 0.87
N SER A 55 -7.34 5.38 2.21
CA SER A 55 -8.29 4.62 3.02
C SER A 55 -9.77 4.93 2.72
N PRO A 56 -10.25 6.19 2.74
CA PRO A 56 -11.67 6.45 2.48
C PRO A 56 -12.10 6.11 1.05
N ILE A 57 -11.16 6.03 0.11
CA ILE A 57 -11.39 5.80 -1.30
C ILE A 57 -11.39 4.30 -1.64
N LEU A 58 -10.33 3.59 -1.24
CA LEU A 58 -10.13 2.19 -1.63
C LEU A 58 -10.77 1.20 -0.66
N LEU A 59 -10.93 1.53 0.62
CA LEU A 59 -11.56 0.63 1.58
C LEU A 59 -12.97 0.17 1.17
N PRO A 60 -13.92 1.07 0.81
CA PRO A 60 -15.27 0.64 0.42
C PRO A 60 -15.28 -0.18 -0.87
N VAL A 61 -14.31 0.02 -1.77
CA VAL A 61 -14.17 -0.77 -2.99
C VAL A 61 -13.66 -2.17 -2.63
N MET A 62 -12.62 -2.27 -1.81
CA MET A 62 -12.04 -3.56 -1.41
C MET A 62 -13.01 -4.41 -0.60
N GLN A 63 -13.85 -3.79 0.23
CA GLN A 63 -14.92 -4.49 0.95
C GLN A 63 -15.94 -5.15 0.00
N GLN A 64 -16.26 -4.51 -1.14
CA GLN A 64 -17.14 -5.10 -2.15
C GLN A 64 -16.50 -6.32 -2.84
N PHE A 65 -15.17 -6.38 -2.90
CA PHE A 65 -14.40 -7.54 -3.40
C PHE A 65 -14.11 -8.58 -2.30
N GLY A 66 -14.63 -8.42 -1.09
CA GLY A 66 -14.54 -9.40 0.01
C GLY A 66 -13.30 -9.27 0.91
N MET A 67 -12.53 -8.18 0.78
CA MET A 67 -11.40 -7.90 1.67
C MET A 67 -11.87 -7.27 2.98
N SER A 68 -11.33 -7.72 4.12
CA SER A 68 -11.64 -7.16 5.43
C SER A 68 -10.89 -5.85 5.70
N GLU A 69 -11.42 -5.01 6.60
CA GLU A 69 -10.78 -3.75 6.99
C GLU A 69 -9.37 -3.96 7.57
N LEU A 70 -9.22 -5.04 8.36
CA LEU A 70 -7.94 -5.45 8.96
C LEU A 70 -6.91 -5.83 7.91
N GLN A 71 -7.31 -6.63 6.91
CA GLN A 71 -6.43 -7.03 5.83
C GLN A 71 -5.98 -5.81 5.01
N PHE A 72 -6.93 -4.94 4.67
CA PHE A 72 -6.66 -3.69 3.96
C PHE A 72 -5.70 -2.77 4.73
N GLY A 73 -5.93 -2.60 6.03
CA GLY A 73 -5.06 -1.81 6.89
C GLY A 73 -3.63 -2.37 6.96
N ALA A 74 -3.50 -3.70 7.07
CA ALA A 74 -2.20 -4.36 7.07
C ALA A 74 -1.44 -4.15 5.74
N ILE A 75 -2.13 -4.29 4.61
CA ILE A 75 -1.55 -4.06 3.28
C ILE A 75 -1.07 -2.61 3.13
N ILE A 76 -1.88 -1.63 3.55
CA ILE A 76 -1.50 -0.22 3.51
C ILE A 76 -0.27 0.05 4.37
N ILE A 77 -0.23 -0.44 5.61
CA ILE A 77 0.89 -0.17 6.51
C ILE A 77 2.18 -0.79 5.98
N VAL A 78 2.13 -2.06 5.55
CA VAL A 78 3.30 -2.78 5.03
C VAL A 78 3.74 -2.20 3.69
N GLY A 79 2.81 -1.93 2.77
CA GLY A 79 3.10 -1.35 1.47
C GLY A 79 3.73 0.05 1.55
N LEU A 80 3.23 0.90 2.45
CA LEU A 80 3.81 2.22 2.68
C LEU A 80 5.17 2.15 3.38
N ALA A 81 5.37 1.21 4.30
CA ALA A 81 6.67 0.96 4.90
C ALA A 81 7.72 0.55 3.84
N ILE A 82 7.33 -0.29 2.88
CA ILE A 82 8.19 -0.65 1.73
C ILE A 82 8.46 0.59 0.86
N GLY A 83 7.45 1.42 0.59
CA GLY A 83 7.58 2.66 -0.19
C GLY A 83 8.61 3.63 0.38
N LEU A 84 8.66 3.79 1.71
CA LEU A 84 9.63 4.66 2.40
C LEU A 84 11.10 4.19 2.29
N VAL A 85 11.30 2.89 2.08
CA VAL A 85 12.62 2.24 2.00
C VAL A 85 13.01 1.94 0.55
N THR A 86 12.14 2.19 -0.43
CA THR A 86 12.42 1.99 -1.85
C THR A 86 12.86 3.32 -2.51
N PRO A 87 13.91 3.34 -3.35
CA PRO A 87 14.44 4.57 -3.95
C PRO A 87 13.57 5.06 -5.12
N PRO A 88 12.68 6.04 -4.86
CA PRO A 88 12.59 7.29 -5.65
C PRO A 88 12.60 8.59 -4.81
N VAL A 89 11.96 8.61 -3.62
CA VAL A 89 12.06 9.70 -2.62
C VAL A 89 12.68 9.18 -1.32
N GLY A 90 12.40 7.91 -0.97
CA GLY A 90 13.14 7.11 0.02
C GLY A 90 13.44 7.85 1.32
N MET A 91 12.44 8.44 1.97
CA MET A 91 12.66 9.39 3.08
C MET A 91 13.49 8.76 4.21
N CYS A 92 13.23 7.49 4.55
CA CYS A 92 14.00 6.76 5.55
C CYS A 92 15.44 6.49 5.09
N LEU A 93 15.64 6.13 3.82
CA LEU A 93 16.98 5.97 3.23
C LEU A 93 17.76 7.28 3.18
N ASN A 94 17.09 8.41 2.91
CA ASN A 94 17.69 9.73 2.86
C ASN A 94 18.13 10.21 4.25
N VAL A 95 17.32 9.97 5.28
CA VAL A 95 17.70 10.22 6.68
C VAL A 95 18.87 9.32 7.10
N ALA A 96 18.81 8.03 6.79
CA ALA A 96 19.90 7.08 7.08
C ALA A 96 21.20 7.46 6.37
N SER A 97 21.13 7.88 5.10
CA SER A 97 22.28 8.37 4.33
C SER A 97 22.93 9.60 4.98
N LYS A 98 22.13 10.55 5.46
CA LYS A 98 22.65 11.74 6.17
C LYS A 98 23.33 11.40 7.49
N ILE A 99 22.81 10.43 8.24
CA ILE A 99 23.38 9.99 9.52
C ILE A 99 24.66 9.17 9.29
N CYS A 100 24.61 8.19 8.39
CA CYS A 100 25.71 7.27 8.13
C CYS A 100 26.78 7.82 7.17
N ARG A 101 26.54 8.95 6.49
CA ARG A 101 27.40 9.54 5.44
C ARG A 101 27.78 8.55 4.33
N MET A 102 26.84 7.70 3.94
CA MET A 102 27.00 6.73 2.85
C MET A 102 25.97 6.99 1.76
N ASP A 103 26.29 6.65 0.51
CA ASP A 103 25.36 6.79 -0.61
C ASP A 103 24.05 6.02 -0.39
N ILE A 104 22.91 6.64 -0.74
CA ILE A 104 21.57 6.02 -0.65
C ILE A 104 21.54 4.65 -1.34
N VAL A 105 22.23 4.52 -2.47
CA VAL A 105 22.28 3.29 -3.26
C VAL A 105 23.02 2.17 -2.51
N SER A 106 24.08 2.49 -1.75
CA SER A 106 24.84 1.48 -1.00
C SER A 106 24.04 1.00 0.22
N ILE A 107 23.33 1.89 0.89
CA ILE A 107 22.41 1.56 1.99
C ILE A 107 21.25 0.71 1.47
N PHE A 108 20.63 1.11 0.36
CA PHE A 108 19.54 0.35 -0.26
C PHE A 108 20.00 -1.05 -0.65
N LYS A 109 21.20 -1.19 -1.24
CA LYS A 109 21.73 -2.50 -1.63
C LYS A 109 21.95 -3.44 -0.43
N SER A 110 22.35 -2.88 0.71
CA SER A 110 22.45 -3.61 1.99
C SER A 110 21.09 -3.91 2.61
N ALA A 111 20.08 -3.03 2.40
CA ALA A 111 18.72 -3.22 2.88
C ALA A 111 17.84 -4.08 1.96
N ALA A 112 18.26 -4.31 0.72
CA ALA A 112 17.56 -5.12 -0.28
C ALA A 112 17.04 -6.48 0.23
N PRO A 113 17.80 -7.29 0.99
CA PRO A 113 17.27 -8.54 1.55
C PRO A 113 16.06 -8.32 2.46
N PHE A 114 16.06 -7.25 3.27
CA PHE A 114 14.91 -6.92 4.12
C PHE A 114 13.72 -6.41 3.31
N ILE A 115 13.96 -5.67 2.23
CA ILE A 115 12.88 -5.20 1.34
C ILE A 115 12.22 -6.39 0.66
N ILE A 116 12.99 -7.37 0.20
CA ILE A 116 12.45 -8.61 -0.38
C ILE A 116 11.58 -9.35 0.65
N CYS A 117 12.03 -9.48 1.90
CA CYS A 117 11.21 -10.07 2.96
C CYS A 117 9.89 -9.31 3.16
N ASN A 118 9.90 -7.98 3.16
CA ASN A 118 8.68 -7.19 3.30
C ASN A 118 7.73 -7.37 2.11
N VAL A 119 8.25 -7.46 0.88
CA VAL A 119 7.43 -7.74 -0.31
C VAL A 119 6.80 -9.13 -0.23
N ILE A 120 7.54 -10.13 0.27
CA ILE A 120 6.99 -11.49 0.49
C ILE A 120 5.86 -11.43 1.53
N VAL A 121 6.04 -10.67 2.61
CA VAL A 121 5.00 -10.48 3.64
C VAL A 121 3.78 -9.77 3.05
N LEU A 122 3.98 -8.74 2.22
CA LEU A 122 2.90 -8.02 1.54
C LEU A 122 2.06 -8.99 0.69
N VAL A 123 2.71 -9.73 -0.21
CA VAL A 123 2.04 -10.74 -1.05
C VAL A 123 1.37 -11.81 -0.18
N GLY A 124 2.02 -12.24 0.91
CA GLY A 124 1.45 -13.18 1.87
C GLY A 124 0.15 -12.68 2.49
N ILE A 125 0.09 -11.42 2.91
CA ILE A 125 -1.12 -10.80 3.49
C ILE A 125 -2.21 -10.62 2.41
N THR A 126 -1.83 -10.28 1.18
CA THR A 126 -2.77 -10.07 0.07
C THR A 126 -3.48 -11.36 -0.33
N PHE A 127 -2.76 -12.48 -0.42
CA PHE A 127 -3.31 -13.76 -0.89
C PHE A 127 -3.74 -14.72 0.23
N ILE A 128 -3.22 -14.54 1.45
CA ILE A 128 -3.54 -15.36 2.63
C ILE A 128 -4.17 -14.45 3.70
N PRO A 129 -5.46 -14.07 3.54
CA PRO A 129 -6.20 -13.29 4.55
C PRO A 129 -6.18 -13.96 5.94
N ALA A 130 -6.01 -15.28 5.99
CA ALA A 130 -5.89 -16.03 7.22
C ALA A 130 -4.69 -15.61 8.07
N LEU A 131 -3.57 -15.12 7.51
CA LEU A 131 -2.44 -14.67 8.34
C LEU A 131 -2.78 -13.43 9.18
N SER A 132 -3.63 -12.54 8.66
CA SER A 132 -4.08 -11.35 9.37
C SER A 132 -5.35 -11.58 10.19
N MET A 133 -6.20 -12.53 9.79
CA MET A 133 -7.47 -12.85 10.47
C MET A 133 -7.39 -14.02 11.45
N TRP A 134 -6.30 -14.79 11.49
CA TRP A 134 -6.18 -15.91 12.41
C TRP A 134 -6.12 -15.48 13.87
N LEU A 135 -5.36 -14.42 14.19
CA LEU A 135 -5.30 -13.90 15.56
C LEU A 135 -6.64 -13.27 16.01
N PRO A 136 -7.33 -12.42 15.21
CA PRO A 136 -8.67 -11.94 15.53
C PRO A 136 -9.75 -13.02 15.61
N SER A 137 -9.62 -14.15 14.91
CA SER A 137 -10.59 -15.25 14.98
C SER A 137 -10.47 -16.11 16.25
N LEU A 138 -9.39 -15.94 17.01
CA LEU A 138 -9.08 -16.64 18.26
C LEU A 138 -9.37 -15.79 19.52
N MET A 139 -9.78 -14.53 19.33
CA MET A 139 -10.14 -13.55 20.36
C MET A 139 -11.62 -13.21 20.27
#